data_AF-A0A1W9QCL2-F1
#
_entry.id   AF-A0A1W9QCL2-F1
#
_cell.length_a   1.000
_cell.length_b   1.000
_cell.length_c   1.000
_cell.angle_alpha   90.00
_cell.angle_beta   90.00
_cell.angle_gamma   90.00
#
_symmetry.space_group_name_H-M   'P 1'
#
loop_
_entity.id
_entity.type
_entity.pdbx_description
1 polymer ?
#
loop_
_entity_poly.entity_id
_entity_poly.type
_entity_poly.pdbx_seq_one_letter_code
_entity_poly.pdbx_strand_id
1 'polypeptide(L)'
;MEELKSTLDTGRERFLATSLGYALAHNWVTHQDLMRAFPPDTFMRSLESAPGLRTRLLVEVLGVHEKIAPKKSSAASAEDLSIALAEGVATSSDVFRVVNPDECVRYFDNSVIWNVIVSSAFWTTDDARARARVDFTLTRAIDEALITRAELIERIGLERLADDLPKGMLEAAFIRAVKLGLSGAAFTPGILEEVIPRQTWLEHVRLEHVWKSVVEGHILPALGLASAKAETTGNSVPPLPPSARNPSVPPPPPSAQERESRPPEIPAPAPSSDSQLSPQDAEAMARGKALSSLAEMGRLPARPEELSTPLLLGLETMCAELRTLNTDEERESCIRDAFPNEALLEQALIALAEVLDPRLDQEKLAGTGLEALIQIVVFEEKRRARSQPSLADLEASVGGPEIRNLVPPPPPSAGPRSAAPPPPLPSLSRGNKKK
;
A
#
# COMPACT_ATOMS: atom_id res chain seq x y z
N MET A 1 -1.06 4.41 10.22
CA MET A 1 -1.83 3.62 9.24
C MET A 1 -3.23 3.46 9.79
N GLU A 2 -4.23 3.99 9.09
CA GLU A 2 -5.62 3.73 9.43
C GLU A 2 -5.88 2.22 9.31
N GLU A 3 -6.55 1.67 10.31
CA GLU A 3 -6.90 0.26 10.33
C GLU A 3 -7.96 0.00 9.25
N LEU A 4 -7.58 -0.66 8.16
CA LEU A 4 -8.48 -1.05 7.07
C LEU A 4 -9.51 -2.04 7.60
N LYS A 5 -10.64 -1.53 8.11
CA LYS A 5 -11.70 -2.34 8.69
C LYS A 5 -12.77 -2.65 7.64
N SER A 6 -12.78 -3.89 7.17
CA SER A 6 -13.80 -4.38 6.24
C SER A 6 -15.17 -4.50 6.90
N THR A 7 -16.22 -4.20 6.12
CA THR A 7 -17.63 -4.23 6.54
C THR A 7 -18.38 -5.49 6.10
N LEU A 8 -17.67 -6.45 5.50
CA LEU A 8 -18.27 -7.68 4.97
C LEU A 8 -18.73 -8.64 6.06
N ASP A 9 -19.74 -9.46 5.75
CA ASP A 9 -20.44 -10.28 6.72
C ASP A 9 -19.60 -11.49 7.17
N THR A 10 -18.91 -12.13 6.21
CA THR A 10 -18.13 -13.33 6.50
C THR A 10 -16.65 -13.02 6.75
N GLY A 11 -16.01 -13.78 7.65
CA GLY A 11 -14.57 -13.61 7.91
C GLY A 11 -13.69 -13.89 6.68
N ARG A 12 -14.14 -14.79 5.80
CA ARG A 12 -13.48 -15.10 4.52
C ARG A 12 -13.40 -13.88 3.61
N GLU A 13 -14.52 -13.18 3.47
CA GLU A 13 -14.61 -11.96 2.65
C GLU A 13 -13.80 -10.82 3.27
N ARG A 14 -13.94 -10.59 4.59
CA ARG A 14 -13.16 -9.58 5.30
C ARG A 14 -11.65 -9.81 5.20
N PHE A 15 -11.22 -11.07 5.33
CA PHE A 15 -9.83 -11.45 5.14
C PHE A 15 -9.31 -11.07 3.75
N LEU A 16 -10.05 -11.40 2.70
CA LEU A 16 -9.64 -11.13 1.32
C LEU A 16 -9.64 -9.63 1.02
N ALA A 17 -10.66 -8.90 1.49
CA ALA A 17 -10.77 -7.45 1.27
C ALA A 17 -9.65 -6.70 1.99
N THR A 18 -9.37 -7.09 3.23
CA THR A 18 -8.27 -6.51 4.02
C THR A 18 -6.91 -6.86 3.43
N SER A 19 -6.74 -8.08 2.91
CA SER A 19 -5.52 -8.50 2.20
C SER A 19 -5.30 -7.72 0.90
N LEU A 20 -6.36 -7.47 0.14
CA LEU A 20 -6.32 -6.66 -1.07
C LEU A 20 -5.98 -5.20 -0.76
N GLY A 21 -6.69 -4.60 0.20
CA GLY A 21 -6.46 -3.22 0.62
C GLY A 21 -5.05 -2.99 1.14
N TYR A 22 -4.53 -3.93 1.93
CA TYR A 22 -3.16 -3.87 2.43
C TYR A 22 -2.11 -4.01 1.31
N ALA A 23 -2.36 -4.91 0.34
CA ALA A 23 -1.49 -5.06 -0.83
C ALA A 23 -1.45 -3.80 -1.71
N LEU A 24 -2.59 -3.12 -1.88
CA LEU A 24 -2.67 -1.84 -2.59
C LEU A 24 -1.93 -0.73 -1.81
N ALA A 25 -2.17 -0.61 -0.50
CA ALA A 25 -1.55 0.42 0.34
C ALA A 25 -0.02 0.34 0.41
N HIS A 26 0.56 -0.85 0.18
CA HIS A 26 2.01 -1.08 0.21
C HIS A 26 2.62 -1.27 -1.19
N ASN A 27 1.86 -0.95 -2.25
CA ASN A 27 2.26 -1.08 -3.64
C ASN A 27 2.79 -2.48 -3.98
N TRP A 28 2.18 -3.53 -3.42
CA TRP A 28 2.47 -4.93 -3.76
C TRP A 28 1.65 -5.40 -4.94
N VAL A 29 0.48 -4.80 -5.09
CA VAL A 29 -0.42 -4.91 -6.22
C VAL A 29 -0.72 -3.49 -6.63
N THR A 30 -0.74 -3.21 -7.93
CA THR A 30 -1.17 -1.92 -8.45
C THR A 30 -2.63 -1.99 -8.93
N HIS A 31 -3.30 -0.85 -9.01
CA HIS A 31 -4.61 -0.75 -9.67
C HIS A 31 -4.56 -1.22 -11.13
N GLN A 32 -3.40 -1.08 -11.79
CA GLN A 32 -3.20 -1.59 -13.14
C GLN A 32 -3.19 -3.11 -13.19
N ASP A 33 -2.60 -3.79 -12.19
CA ASP A 33 -2.59 -5.25 -12.13
C ASP A 33 -4.01 -5.81 -11.92
N LEU A 34 -4.83 -5.13 -11.12
CA LEU A 34 -6.24 -5.46 -10.98
C LEU A 34 -7.01 -5.23 -12.29
N MET A 35 -6.77 -4.13 -13.00
CA MET A 35 -7.42 -3.86 -14.29
C MET A 35 -7.00 -4.87 -15.37
N ARG A 36 -5.77 -5.39 -15.33
CA ARG A 36 -5.32 -6.49 -16.19
C ARG A 36 -6.05 -7.81 -15.86
N ALA A 37 -6.27 -8.08 -14.58
CA ALA A 37 -6.98 -9.28 -14.12
C ALA A 37 -8.49 -9.21 -14.38
N PHE A 38 -9.04 -8.00 -14.36
CA PHE A 38 -10.44 -7.70 -14.65
C PHE A 38 -10.55 -6.69 -15.80
N PRO A 39 -10.36 -7.13 -17.06
CA PRO A 39 -10.54 -6.27 -18.21
C PRO A 39 -11.94 -5.64 -18.23
N PRO A 40 -12.16 -4.51 -18.93
CA PRO A 40 -13.42 -3.75 -18.90
C PRO A 40 -14.69 -4.59 -19.11
N ASP A 41 -14.65 -5.56 -20.01
CA ASP A 41 -15.77 -6.50 -20.26
C ASP A 41 -16.09 -7.37 -19.04
N THR A 42 -15.08 -8.05 -18.49
CA THR A 42 -15.23 -8.87 -17.28
C THR A 42 -15.62 -8.00 -16.08
N PHE A 43 -15.00 -6.84 -15.92
CA PHE A 43 -15.26 -5.90 -14.84
C PHE A 43 -16.73 -5.45 -14.81
N MET A 44 -17.26 -4.97 -15.93
CA MET A 44 -18.64 -4.48 -16.00
C MET A 44 -19.68 -5.61 -15.92
N ARG A 45 -19.32 -6.82 -16.35
CA ARG A 45 -20.14 -8.02 -16.16
C ARG A 45 -20.20 -8.43 -14.68
N SER A 46 -19.09 -8.39 -13.96
CA SER A 46 -19.06 -8.64 -12.51
C SER A 46 -19.97 -7.68 -11.73
N LEU A 47 -20.13 -6.45 -12.21
CA LEU A 47 -21.03 -5.44 -11.60
C LEU A 47 -22.50 -5.55 -12.05
N GLU A 48 -22.91 -6.60 -12.76
CA GLU A 48 -24.29 -6.76 -13.23
C GLU A 48 -25.29 -6.91 -12.07
N SER A 49 -24.87 -7.54 -10.98
CA SER A 49 -25.65 -7.65 -9.73
C SER A 49 -25.68 -6.35 -8.92
N ALA A 50 -24.87 -5.33 -9.30
CA ALA A 50 -24.71 -4.06 -8.59
C ALA A 50 -24.88 -2.85 -9.53
N PRO A 51 -26.07 -2.65 -10.11
CA PRO A 51 -26.30 -1.58 -11.09
C PRO A 51 -26.07 -0.17 -10.53
N GLY A 52 -26.27 0.02 -9.22
CA GLY A 52 -25.96 1.28 -8.54
C GLY A 52 -24.46 1.61 -8.54
N LEU A 53 -23.61 0.62 -8.26
CA LEU A 53 -22.16 0.78 -8.29
C LEU A 53 -21.65 1.04 -9.71
N ARG A 54 -22.18 0.30 -10.70
CA ARG A 54 -21.88 0.55 -12.12
C ARG A 54 -22.28 1.97 -12.53
N THR A 55 -23.46 2.42 -12.14
CA THR A 55 -23.94 3.78 -12.44
C THR A 55 -23.02 4.83 -11.81
N ARG A 56 -22.63 4.66 -10.55
CA ARG A 56 -21.69 5.56 -9.85
C ARG A 56 -20.37 5.67 -10.60
N LEU A 57 -19.80 4.55 -11.00
CA LEU A 57 -18.55 4.51 -11.77
C LEU A 57 -18.69 5.21 -13.13
N LEU A 58 -19.78 4.97 -13.87
CA LEU A 58 -20.02 5.66 -15.15
C LEU A 58 -20.13 7.19 -14.98
N VAL A 59 -20.76 7.65 -13.91
CA VAL A 59 -20.91 9.09 -13.65
C VAL A 59 -19.60 9.71 -13.19
N GLU A 60 -18.96 9.13 -12.17
CA GLU A 60 -17.80 9.73 -11.50
C GLU A 60 -16.49 9.58 -12.29
N VAL A 61 -16.30 8.45 -12.95
CA VAL A 61 -15.04 8.14 -13.66
C VAL A 61 -15.13 8.48 -15.14
N LEU A 62 -16.28 8.22 -15.77
CA LEU A 62 -16.45 8.35 -17.23
C LEU A 62 -17.21 9.63 -17.62
N GLY A 63 -17.71 10.40 -16.66
CA GLY A 63 -18.47 11.63 -16.92
C GLY A 63 -19.79 11.39 -17.65
N VAL A 64 -20.32 10.17 -17.63
CA VAL A 64 -21.61 9.86 -18.26
C VAL A 64 -22.72 10.56 -17.48
N HIS A 65 -23.63 11.20 -18.21
CA HIS A 65 -24.74 11.93 -17.60
C HIS A 65 -25.60 11.00 -16.71
N GLU A 66 -25.95 11.45 -15.49
CA GLU A 66 -26.66 10.66 -14.46
C GLU A 66 -27.96 10.00 -14.94
N LYS A 67 -28.70 10.66 -15.84
CA LYS A 67 -29.94 10.11 -16.45
C LYS A 67 -29.71 8.98 -17.47
N ILE A 68 -28.50 8.88 -18.02
CA ILE A 68 -28.12 7.91 -19.07
C ILE A 68 -27.42 6.71 -18.43
N ALA A 69 -26.52 6.95 -17.49
CA ALA A 69 -25.74 5.91 -16.81
C ALA A 69 -26.55 4.68 -16.35
N PRO A 70 -27.70 4.80 -15.63
CA PRO A 70 -28.46 3.64 -15.17
C PRO A 70 -29.16 2.87 -16.30
N LYS A 71 -29.26 3.46 -17.51
CA LYS A 71 -29.88 2.82 -18.68
C LYS A 71 -28.87 2.08 -19.54
N LYS A 72 -27.57 2.25 -19.33
CA LYS A 72 -26.53 1.55 -20.10
C LYS A 72 -26.43 0.08 -19.66
N SER A 73 -26.33 -0.80 -20.64
CA SER A 73 -26.04 -2.22 -20.42
C SER A 73 -24.61 -2.39 -19.92
N SER A 74 -24.30 -3.55 -19.32
CA SER A 74 -22.94 -3.91 -18.93
C SER A 74 -21.97 -3.88 -20.11
N ALA A 75 -22.38 -4.42 -21.26
CA ALA A 75 -21.58 -4.40 -22.49
C ALA A 75 -21.28 -2.98 -23.00
N ALA A 76 -22.29 -2.10 -23.06
CA ALA A 76 -22.06 -0.71 -23.47
C ALA A 76 -21.21 0.06 -22.46
N SER A 77 -21.33 -0.26 -21.17
CA SER A 77 -20.49 0.34 -20.11
C SER A 77 -19.04 -0.13 -20.22
N ALA A 78 -18.82 -1.39 -20.62
CA ALA A 78 -17.49 -1.95 -20.83
C ALA A 78 -16.77 -1.29 -21.99
N GLU A 79 -17.49 -1.03 -23.09
CA GLU A 79 -16.96 -0.30 -24.25
C GLU A 79 -16.54 1.12 -23.86
N ASP A 80 -17.40 1.87 -23.16
CA ASP A 80 -17.06 3.21 -22.65
C ASP A 80 -15.80 3.19 -21.78
N LEU A 81 -15.72 2.26 -20.84
CA LEU A 81 -14.58 2.13 -19.93
C LEU A 81 -13.30 1.80 -20.71
N SER A 82 -13.38 0.89 -21.68
CA SER A 82 -12.25 0.53 -22.53
C SER A 82 -11.74 1.73 -23.33
N ILE A 83 -12.64 2.54 -23.90
CA ILE A 83 -12.28 3.76 -24.65
C ILE A 83 -11.64 4.77 -23.70
N ALA A 84 -12.22 5.03 -22.53
CA ALA A 84 -11.69 6.00 -21.59
C ALA A 84 -10.30 5.63 -21.05
N LEU A 85 -10.04 4.34 -20.81
CA LEU A 85 -8.73 3.86 -20.42
C LEU A 85 -7.71 3.99 -21.57
N ALA A 86 -8.12 3.73 -22.82
CA ALA A 86 -7.25 3.83 -23.98
C ALA A 86 -6.88 5.29 -24.31
N GLU A 87 -7.84 6.21 -24.18
CA GLU A 87 -7.65 7.65 -24.42
C GLU A 87 -7.04 8.38 -23.22
N GLY A 88 -6.81 7.69 -22.09
CA GLY A 88 -6.26 8.30 -20.86
C GLY A 88 -7.23 9.27 -20.17
N VAL A 89 -8.52 9.23 -20.50
CA VAL A 89 -9.58 10.02 -19.84
C VAL A 89 -9.82 9.50 -18.42
N ALA A 90 -9.67 8.19 -18.22
CA ALA A 90 -9.73 7.54 -16.92
C ALA A 90 -8.47 6.72 -16.68
N THR A 91 -8.02 6.65 -15.42
CA THR A 91 -6.95 5.74 -15.01
C THR A 91 -7.52 4.54 -14.25
N SER A 92 -6.73 3.47 -14.12
CA SER A 92 -7.13 2.34 -13.26
C SER A 92 -7.31 2.79 -11.80
N SER A 93 -6.56 3.80 -11.35
CA SER A 93 -6.70 4.35 -10.00
C SER A 93 -8.05 5.05 -9.80
N ASP A 94 -8.55 5.77 -10.81
CA ASP A 94 -9.87 6.41 -10.74
C ASP A 94 -11.00 5.38 -10.61
N VAL A 95 -10.88 4.26 -11.32
CA VAL A 95 -11.84 3.15 -11.26
C VAL A 95 -11.89 2.55 -9.86
N PHE A 96 -10.74 2.20 -9.30
CA PHE A 96 -10.67 1.55 -7.97
C PHE A 96 -10.77 2.52 -6.79
N ARG A 97 -10.73 3.84 -7.04
CA ARG A 97 -11.20 4.84 -6.06
C ARG A 97 -12.70 4.73 -5.83
N VAL A 98 -13.46 4.44 -6.89
CA VAL A 98 -14.93 4.26 -6.82
C VAL A 98 -15.30 2.85 -6.39
N VAL A 99 -14.52 1.83 -6.78
CA VAL A 99 -14.74 0.43 -6.41
C VAL A 99 -13.74 0.01 -5.35
N ASN A 100 -14.13 0.08 -4.08
CA ASN A 100 -13.23 -0.19 -2.96
C ASN A 100 -12.95 -1.71 -2.79
N PRO A 101 -11.97 -2.11 -1.94
CA PRO A 101 -11.64 -3.53 -1.75
C PRO A 101 -12.82 -4.40 -1.29
N ASP A 102 -13.75 -3.86 -0.49
CA ASP A 102 -14.94 -4.59 -0.06
C ASP A 102 -15.87 -4.89 -1.25
N GLU A 103 -16.06 -3.91 -2.14
CA GLU A 103 -16.85 -4.05 -3.36
C GLU A 103 -16.18 -5.00 -4.36
N CYS A 104 -14.84 -4.99 -4.45
CA CYS A 104 -14.10 -5.98 -5.23
C CYS A 104 -14.42 -7.41 -4.76
N VAL A 105 -14.29 -7.69 -3.46
CA VAL A 105 -14.55 -9.03 -2.93
C VAL A 105 -16.02 -9.44 -3.03
N ARG A 106 -16.94 -8.48 -2.95
CA ARG A 106 -18.38 -8.77 -3.04
C ARG A 106 -18.83 -9.15 -4.45
N TYR A 107 -18.26 -8.55 -5.49
CA TYR A 107 -18.78 -8.66 -6.86
C TYR A 107 -17.87 -9.38 -7.84
N PHE A 108 -16.59 -9.54 -7.53
CA PHE A 108 -15.60 -10.13 -8.44
C PHE A 108 -15.22 -11.55 -7.99
N ASP A 109 -14.57 -12.29 -8.88
CA ASP A 109 -14.12 -13.65 -8.57
C ASP A 109 -12.98 -13.62 -7.53
N ASN A 110 -13.26 -14.15 -6.33
CA ASN A 110 -12.34 -14.19 -5.21
C ASN A 110 -11.05 -14.97 -5.51
N SER A 111 -11.11 -15.99 -6.38
CA SER A 111 -9.93 -16.74 -6.81
C SER A 111 -9.02 -15.88 -7.67
N VAL A 112 -9.60 -15.08 -8.56
CA VAL A 112 -8.84 -14.14 -9.39
C VAL A 112 -8.22 -13.04 -8.54
N ILE A 113 -8.97 -12.46 -7.59
CA ILE A 113 -8.42 -11.47 -6.62
C ILE A 113 -7.23 -12.07 -5.88
N TRP A 114 -7.39 -13.27 -5.32
CA TRP A 114 -6.32 -13.93 -4.58
C TRP A 114 -5.08 -14.14 -5.45
N ASN A 115 -5.26 -14.63 -6.68
CA ASN A 115 -4.16 -14.83 -7.62
C ASN A 115 -3.39 -13.52 -7.93
N VAL A 116 -4.09 -12.39 -8.03
CA VAL A 116 -3.44 -11.08 -8.19
C VAL A 116 -2.60 -10.74 -6.96
N ILE A 117 -3.16 -10.92 -5.76
CA ILE A 117 -2.44 -10.70 -4.50
C ILE A 117 -1.16 -11.56 -4.50
N VAL A 118 -1.24 -12.85 -4.82
CA VAL A 118 -0.09 -13.77 -4.68
C VAL A 118 0.82 -13.85 -5.91
N SER A 119 0.56 -13.05 -6.96
CA SER A 119 1.20 -13.16 -8.28
C SER A 119 2.73 -13.07 -8.28
N SER A 120 3.31 -12.32 -7.33
CA SER A 120 4.77 -12.13 -7.25
C SER A 120 5.53 -13.29 -6.61
N ALA A 121 4.85 -14.33 -6.11
CA ALA A 121 5.46 -15.43 -5.36
C ALA A 121 6.45 -14.96 -4.28
N PHE A 122 6.14 -13.83 -3.63
CA PHE A 122 7.03 -13.09 -2.74
C PHE A 122 7.63 -13.93 -1.61
N TRP A 123 6.95 -14.98 -1.16
CA TRP A 123 7.43 -15.92 -0.13
C TRP A 123 8.64 -16.76 -0.55
N THR A 124 9.04 -16.69 -1.82
CA THR A 124 10.29 -17.30 -2.32
C THR A 124 11.51 -16.43 -2.05
N THR A 125 11.31 -15.15 -1.74
CA THR A 125 12.37 -14.20 -1.41
C THR A 125 12.47 -14.05 0.10
N ASP A 126 13.69 -14.06 0.64
CA ASP A 126 13.94 -13.87 2.08
C ASP A 126 14.26 -12.40 2.38
N ASP A 127 13.30 -11.52 2.13
CA ASP A 127 13.42 -10.09 2.44
C ASP A 127 12.43 -9.67 3.56
N ALA A 128 12.70 -8.51 4.16
CA ALA A 128 11.85 -7.99 5.24
C ALA A 128 10.41 -7.70 4.75
N ARG A 129 10.25 -7.35 3.47
CA ARG A 129 8.96 -7.02 2.85
C ARG A 129 8.08 -8.26 2.72
N ALA A 130 8.63 -9.38 2.26
CA ALA A 130 7.96 -10.68 2.18
C ALA A 130 7.62 -11.21 3.56
N ARG A 131 8.52 -11.09 4.54
CA ARG A 131 8.24 -11.46 5.94
C ARG A 131 7.06 -10.67 6.51
N ALA A 132 7.06 -9.34 6.35
CA ALA A 132 5.95 -8.49 6.79
C ALA A 132 4.63 -8.87 6.11
N ARG A 133 4.68 -9.23 4.82
CA ARG A 133 3.53 -9.69 4.07
C ARG A 133 2.96 -11.01 4.57
N VAL A 134 3.81 -12.01 4.80
CA VAL A 134 3.39 -13.30 5.37
C VAL A 134 2.84 -13.09 6.78
N ASP A 135 3.51 -12.28 7.61
CA ASP A 135 3.03 -11.96 8.97
C ASP A 135 1.64 -11.34 8.95
N PHE A 136 1.41 -10.36 8.07
CA PHE A 136 0.10 -9.73 7.91
C PHE A 136 -0.97 -10.74 7.49
N THR A 137 -0.68 -11.58 6.49
CA THR A 137 -1.61 -12.62 6.04
C THR A 137 -1.96 -13.58 7.17
N LEU A 138 -0.98 -14.04 7.95
CA LEU A 138 -1.23 -14.95 9.09
C LEU A 138 -2.02 -14.26 10.22
N THR A 139 -1.67 -13.02 10.53
CA THR A 139 -2.38 -12.21 11.54
C THR A 139 -3.86 -12.10 11.18
N ARG A 140 -4.15 -11.70 9.94
CA ARG A 140 -5.54 -11.52 9.49
C ARG A 140 -6.29 -12.84 9.41
N ALA A 141 -5.63 -13.93 9.06
CA ALA A 141 -6.26 -15.25 9.07
C ALA A 141 -6.66 -15.69 10.48
N ILE A 142 -5.87 -15.36 11.50
CA ILE A 142 -6.21 -15.62 12.90
C ILE A 142 -7.37 -14.72 13.36
N ASP A 143 -7.30 -13.42 13.07
CA ASP A 143 -8.33 -12.45 13.47
C ASP A 143 -9.70 -12.79 12.88
N GLU A 144 -9.73 -13.27 11.64
CA GLU A 144 -10.96 -13.69 10.95
C GLU A 144 -11.33 -15.16 11.18
N ALA A 145 -10.67 -15.82 12.13
CA ALA A 145 -10.90 -17.21 12.54
C ALA A 145 -10.84 -18.22 11.38
N LEU A 146 -9.99 -17.97 10.38
CA LEU A 146 -9.68 -18.91 9.30
C LEU A 146 -8.67 -19.98 9.73
N ILE A 147 -7.84 -19.66 10.72
CA ILE A 147 -6.91 -20.58 11.36
C ILE A 147 -6.78 -20.21 12.83
N THR A 148 -6.68 -21.20 13.71
CA THR A 148 -6.38 -20.96 15.12
C THR A 148 -4.87 -20.90 15.37
N ARG A 149 -4.45 -20.24 16.46
CA ARG A 149 -3.04 -20.24 16.87
C ARG A 149 -2.46 -21.65 17.08
N ALA A 150 -3.28 -22.59 17.55
CA ALA A 150 -2.88 -23.98 17.74
C ALA A 150 -2.56 -24.66 16.40
N GLU A 151 -3.49 -24.53 15.44
CA GLU A 151 -3.32 -25.07 14.08
C GLU A 151 -2.12 -24.43 13.37
N LEU A 152 -1.87 -23.13 13.57
CA LEU A 152 -0.69 -22.46 13.01
C LEU A 152 0.61 -23.15 13.45
N ILE A 153 0.77 -23.39 14.76
CA ILE A 153 1.96 -24.05 15.31
C ILE A 153 2.06 -25.49 14.81
N GLU A 154 0.95 -26.23 14.82
CA GLU A 154 0.90 -27.61 14.34
C GLU A 154 1.31 -27.72 12.86
N ARG A 155 0.84 -26.80 12.02
CA ARG A 155 1.12 -26.79 10.57
C ARG A 155 2.55 -26.41 10.24
N ILE A 156 3.14 -25.46 10.98
CA ILE A 156 4.56 -25.16 10.84
C ILE A 156 5.40 -26.37 11.29
N GLY A 157 4.96 -27.06 12.34
CA GLY A 157 5.61 -28.21 12.96
C GLY A 157 6.49 -27.78 14.14
N LEU A 158 6.26 -28.38 15.31
CA LEU A 158 7.03 -28.08 16.53
C LEU A 158 8.49 -28.50 16.40
N GLU A 159 8.73 -29.63 15.74
CA GLU A 159 10.08 -30.13 15.44
C GLU A 159 10.84 -29.10 14.59
N ARG A 160 10.15 -28.55 13.59
CA ARG A 160 10.78 -27.56 12.70
C ARG A 160 11.05 -26.24 13.40
N LEU A 161 10.14 -25.78 14.24
CA LEU A 161 10.38 -24.62 15.11
C LEU A 161 11.55 -24.87 16.05
N ALA A 162 11.68 -26.07 16.62
CA ALA A 162 12.80 -26.41 17.49
C ALA A 162 14.15 -26.47 16.75
N ASP A 163 14.14 -26.89 15.49
CA ASP A 163 15.34 -26.96 14.65
C ASP A 163 15.79 -25.58 14.13
N ASP A 164 14.84 -24.73 13.70
CA ASP A 164 15.14 -23.45 13.05
C ASP A 164 15.32 -22.29 14.07
N LEU A 165 14.68 -22.34 15.25
CA LEU A 165 14.77 -21.24 16.23
C LEU A 165 16.08 -21.23 17.05
N PRO A 166 16.57 -20.04 17.46
CA PRO A 166 17.70 -19.94 18.38
C PRO A 166 17.43 -20.65 19.71
N LYS A 167 18.42 -21.42 20.19
CA LYS A 167 18.33 -22.19 21.45
C LYS A 167 17.89 -21.35 22.64
N GLY A 168 18.37 -20.11 22.75
CA GLY A 168 18.01 -19.21 23.86
C GLY A 168 16.51 -18.85 23.90
N MET A 169 15.84 -18.81 22.74
CA MET A 169 14.40 -18.54 22.68
C MET A 169 13.57 -19.77 23.09
N LEU A 170 14.01 -20.97 22.67
CA LEU A 170 13.39 -22.23 23.10
C LEU A 170 13.55 -22.46 24.61
N GLU A 171 14.72 -22.16 25.15
CA GLU A 171 14.98 -22.19 26.60
C GLU A 171 14.06 -21.21 27.34
N ALA A 172 13.87 -19.99 26.83
CA ALA A 172 12.96 -19.01 27.41
C ALA A 172 11.51 -19.51 27.41
N ALA A 173 11.04 -20.09 26.30
CA ALA A 173 9.71 -20.69 26.19
C ALA A 173 9.54 -21.87 27.15
N PHE A 174 10.54 -22.74 27.27
CA PHE A 174 10.53 -23.86 28.21
C PHE A 174 10.48 -23.40 29.67
N ILE A 175 11.32 -22.42 30.05
CA ILE A 175 11.31 -21.83 31.41
C ILE A 175 9.94 -21.24 31.72
N ARG A 176 9.31 -20.55 30.75
CA ARG A 176 7.96 -20.00 30.91
C ARG A 176 6.92 -21.12 31.09
N ALA A 177 6.99 -22.18 30.29
CA ALA A 177 6.10 -23.33 30.38
C ALA A 177 6.20 -24.02 31.75
N VAL A 178 7.42 -24.27 32.26
CA VAL A 178 7.64 -24.86 33.58
C VAL A 178 7.08 -23.97 34.69
N LYS A 179 7.33 -22.66 34.64
CA LYS A 179 6.77 -21.70 35.61
C LYS A 179 5.23 -21.75 35.64
N LEU A 180 4.59 -21.82 34.48
CA LEU A 180 3.14 -21.91 34.38
C LEU A 180 2.60 -23.23 34.92
N GLY A 181 3.24 -24.36 34.58
CA GLY A 181 2.89 -25.68 35.11
C GLY A 181 3.00 -25.75 36.63
N LEU A 182 4.05 -25.15 37.22
CA LEU A 182 4.20 -25.05 38.68
C LEU A 182 3.14 -24.17 39.34
N SER A 183 2.59 -23.19 38.62
CA SER A 183 1.47 -22.38 39.07
C SER A 183 0.09 -23.00 38.81
N GLY A 184 0.04 -24.18 38.19
CA GLY A 184 -1.21 -24.86 37.80
C GLY A 184 -1.89 -24.27 36.56
N ALA A 185 -1.23 -23.38 35.82
CA ALA A 185 -1.74 -22.79 34.58
C ALA A 185 -1.32 -23.63 33.37
N ALA A 186 -2.21 -23.76 32.38
CA ALA A 186 -1.91 -24.46 31.14
C ALA A 186 -1.01 -23.61 30.22
N PHE A 187 -0.07 -24.25 29.55
CA PHE A 187 0.72 -23.62 28.49
C PHE A 187 -0.11 -23.59 27.20
N THR A 188 -0.54 -22.41 26.78
CA THR A 188 -1.37 -22.23 25.58
C THR A 188 -0.55 -21.69 24.41
N PRO A 189 -0.99 -21.90 23.15
CA PRO A 189 -0.37 -21.32 21.96
C PRO A 189 -0.13 -19.80 22.04
N GLY A 190 -1.05 -19.07 22.67
CA GLY A 190 -0.89 -17.61 22.85
C GLY A 190 0.31 -17.26 23.73
N ILE A 191 0.61 -18.08 24.74
CA ILE A 191 1.77 -17.86 25.62
C ILE A 191 3.08 -18.13 24.86
N LEU A 192 3.09 -19.10 23.94
CA LEU A 192 4.26 -19.32 23.08
C LEU A 192 4.52 -18.09 22.20
N GLU A 193 3.48 -17.52 21.60
CA GLU A 193 3.55 -16.31 20.79
C GLU A 193 3.96 -15.07 21.61
N GLU A 194 3.59 -14.99 22.90
CA GLU A 194 4.07 -13.94 23.81
C GLU A 194 5.57 -14.03 24.09
N VAL A 195 6.13 -15.24 24.19
CA VAL A 195 7.56 -15.44 24.48
C VAL A 195 8.40 -15.33 23.22
N ILE A 196 7.91 -15.88 22.12
CA ILE A 196 8.56 -15.86 20.82
C ILE A 196 7.55 -15.29 19.83
N PRO A 197 7.62 -13.97 19.53
CA PRO A 197 6.70 -13.33 18.61
C PRO A 197 6.70 -14.01 17.24
N ARG A 198 5.54 -14.04 16.57
CA ARG A 198 5.40 -14.62 15.23
C ARG A 198 6.38 -14.02 14.23
N GLN A 199 6.70 -12.72 14.34
CA GLN A 199 7.69 -12.08 13.48
C GLN A 199 9.03 -12.82 13.57
N THR A 200 9.48 -13.16 14.78
CA THR A 200 10.71 -13.92 15.05
C THR A 200 10.68 -15.31 14.44
N TRP A 201 9.51 -15.98 14.40
CA TRP A 201 9.38 -17.27 13.72
C TRP A 201 9.68 -17.11 12.23
N LEU A 202 9.15 -16.07 11.60
CA LEU A 202 9.33 -15.79 10.18
C LEU A 202 10.76 -15.33 9.83
N GLU A 203 11.58 -14.90 10.79
CA GLU A 203 12.99 -14.59 10.56
C GLU A 203 13.88 -15.85 10.50
N HIS A 204 13.42 -16.94 11.12
CA HIS A 204 14.20 -18.17 11.26
C HIS A 204 13.65 -19.33 10.44
N VAL A 205 12.33 -19.42 10.28
CA VAL A 205 11.66 -20.44 9.49
C VAL A 205 11.51 -19.94 8.05
N ARG A 206 11.92 -20.77 7.09
CA ARG A 206 11.79 -20.45 5.65
C ARG A 206 10.35 -20.09 5.28
N LEU A 207 10.15 -18.90 4.70
CA LEU A 207 8.84 -18.39 4.29
C LEU A 207 8.08 -19.33 3.35
N GLU A 208 8.79 -19.98 2.42
CA GLU A 208 8.17 -20.93 1.50
C GLU A 208 7.50 -22.11 2.22
N HIS A 209 8.10 -22.60 3.32
CA HIS A 209 7.52 -23.66 4.13
C HIS A 209 6.26 -23.18 4.84
N VAL A 210 6.31 -22.01 5.46
CA VAL A 210 5.16 -21.41 6.15
C VAL A 210 4.01 -21.17 5.17
N TRP A 211 4.32 -20.63 3.99
CA TRP A 211 3.32 -20.37 2.96
C TRP A 211 2.63 -21.66 2.48
N LYS A 212 3.41 -22.68 2.11
CA LYS A 212 2.86 -23.96 1.65
C LYS A 212 2.07 -24.70 2.73
N SER A 213 2.63 -24.82 3.94
CA SER A 213 2.03 -25.60 5.02
C SER A 213 0.78 -24.94 5.62
N VAL A 214 0.80 -23.61 5.77
CA VAL A 214 -0.26 -22.86 6.45
C VAL A 214 -1.21 -22.23 5.45
N VAL A 215 -0.70 -21.39 4.54
CA VAL A 215 -1.56 -20.61 3.64
C VAL A 215 -2.20 -21.53 2.61
N GLU A 216 -1.40 -22.26 1.83
CA GLU A 216 -1.93 -23.16 0.80
C GLU A 216 -2.61 -24.39 1.42
N GLY A 217 -2.01 -24.97 2.46
CA GLY A 217 -2.50 -26.19 3.09
C GLY A 217 -3.75 -26.04 3.96
N HIS A 218 -4.06 -24.84 4.45
CA HIS A 218 -5.14 -24.64 5.41
C HIS A 218 -6.01 -23.41 5.13
N ILE A 219 -5.40 -22.24 4.92
CA ILE A 219 -6.16 -20.99 4.72
C ILE A 219 -6.91 -21.00 3.39
N LEU A 220 -6.30 -21.45 2.28
CA LEU A 220 -6.99 -21.50 0.98
C LEU A 220 -8.20 -22.45 0.95
N PRO A 221 -8.11 -23.68 1.48
CA PRO A 221 -9.30 -24.51 1.70
C PRO A 221 -10.36 -23.83 2.56
N ALA A 222 -9.96 -23.17 3.65
CA ALA A 222 -10.89 -22.46 4.52
C ALA A 222 -11.59 -21.30 3.80
N LEU A 223 -10.96 -20.68 2.79
CA LEU A 223 -11.55 -19.65 1.94
C LEU A 223 -12.43 -20.20 0.82
N GLY A 224 -12.39 -21.52 0.54
CA GLY A 224 -13.01 -22.11 -0.64
C GLY A 224 -12.24 -21.84 -1.93
N LEU A 225 -10.97 -21.43 -1.83
CA LEU A 225 -10.08 -21.13 -2.95
C LEU A 225 -9.08 -22.26 -3.23
N ALA A 226 -9.29 -23.44 -2.64
CA ALA A 226 -8.44 -24.59 -2.86
C ALA A 226 -8.33 -24.86 -4.36
N SER A 227 -7.10 -24.75 -4.88
CA SER A 227 -6.81 -24.94 -6.29
C SER A 227 -7.38 -26.29 -6.72
N ALA A 228 -8.27 -26.29 -7.73
CA ALA A 228 -8.85 -27.49 -8.33
C ALA A 228 -7.80 -28.43 -8.99
N LYS A 229 -6.51 -28.20 -8.75
CA LYS A 229 -5.37 -28.98 -9.24
C LYS A 229 -5.18 -30.33 -8.53
N ALA A 230 -6.02 -30.71 -7.56
CA ALA A 230 -5.85 -31.94 -6.77
C ALA A 230 -6.90 -33.05 -7.01
N GLU A 231 -7.77 -32.94 -8.02
CA GLU A 231 -8.73 -34.01 -8.37
C GLU A 231 -8.47 -34.63 -9.76
N THR A 232 -7.21 -34.86 -10.12
CA THR A 232 -6.84 -35.80 -11.20
C THR A 232 -6.12 -37.01 -10.65
N THR A 233 -6.73 -37.65 -9.65
CA THR A 233 -6.35 -39.01 -9.22
C THR A 233 -7.59 -39.87 -9.15
N GLY A 234 -7.82 -40.61 -10.25
CA GLY A 234 -8.54 -41.88 -10.28
C GLY A 234 -9.95 -41.90 -9.69
N ASN A 235 -10.94 -41.51 -10.49
CA ASN A 235 -12.26 -42.11 -10.35
C ASN A 235 -12.71 -42.69 -11.68
N SER A 236 -12.81 -44.02 -11.69
CA SER A 236 -13.36 -44.84 -12.76
C SER A 236 -14.72 -44.30 -13.21
N VAL A 237 -14.84 -44.14 -14.52
CA VAL A 237 -16.09 -43.92 -15.25
C VAL A 237 -17.11 -45.01 -14.86
N PRO A 238 -18.26 -44.66 -14.23
CA PRO A 238 -19.43 -45.52 -14.24
C PRO A 238 -20.03 -45.51 -15.66
N PRO A 239 -20.47 -46.66 -16.20
CA PRO A 239 -21.02 -46.71 -17.56
C PRO A 239 -22.36 -45.97 -17.61
N LEU A 240 -22.47 -44.98 -18.51
CA LEU A 240 -23.74 -44.32 -18.81
C LEU A 240 -24.70 -45.28 -19.54
N PRO A 241 -26.01 -45.24 -19.24
CA PRO A 241 -27.04 -45.95 -19.98
C PRO A 241 -27.30 -45.33 -21.37
N PRO A 242 -27.84 -46.11 -22.33
CA PRO A 242 -28.03 -45.66 -23.71
C PRO A 242 -29.17 -44.65 -23.80
N SER A 243 -28.83 -43.39 -24.09
CA SER A 243 -29.84 -42.35 -24.34
C SER A 243 -30.23 -42.32 -25.82
N ALA A 244 -31.53 -42.25 -26.02
CA ALA A 244 -32.22 -42.41 -27.28
C ALA A 244 -31.95 -41.27 -28.27
N ARG A 245 -31.94 -41.67 -29.55
CA ARG A 245 -31.98 -40.82 -30.74
C ARG A 245 -33.14 -39.82 -30.66
N ASN A 246 -32.89 -38.58 -31.06
CA ASN A 246 -33.85 -37.76 -31.80
C ASN A 246 -33.13 -36.66 -32.62
N PRO A 247 -33.77 -36.12 -33.67
CA PRO A 247 -33.13 -36.02 -34.97
C PRO A 247 -32.78 -34.59 -35.42
N SER A 248 -31.87 -34.57 -36.39
CA SER A 248 -31.52 -33.57 -37.38
C SER A 248 -32.39 -32.31 -37.48
N VAL A 249 -31.76 -31.16 -37.24
CA VAL A 249 -32.20 -29.84 -37.72
C VAL A 249 -31.43 -29.50 -39.01
N PRO A 250 -32.11 -29.06 -40.09
CA PRO A 250 -31.48 -28.76 -41.37
C PRO A 250 -30.82 -27.36 -41.40
N PRO A 251 -29.86 -27.11 -42.31
CA PRO A 251 -29.14 -25.84 -42.41
C PRO A 251 -29.95 -24.75 -43.14
N PRO A 252 -29.73 -23.46 -42.82
CA PRO A 252 -30.34 -22.36 -43.57
C PRO A 252 -29.60 -22.06 -44.89
N PRO A 253 -30.30 -21.52 -45.91
CA PRO A 253 -29.76 -21.23 -47.24
C PRO A 253 -28.97 -19.90 -47.30
N PRO A 254 -28.12 -19.70 -48.33
CA PRO A 254 -27.33 -18.49 -48.52
C PRO A 254 -28.16 -17.41 -49.21
N SER A 255 -28.32 -16.25 -48.57
CA SER A 255 -28.92 -15.06 -49.17
C SER A 255 -27.87 -14.04 -49.57
N ALA A 256 -28.04 -13.62 -50.82
CA ALA A 256 -27.34 -12.65 -51.63
C ALA A 256 -26.99 -11.29 -50.98
N GLN A 257 -25.86 -10.76 -51.45
CA GLN A 257 -25.59 -9.37 -51.87
C GLN A 257 -26.43 -8.26 -51.25
N GLU A 258 -25.79 -7.30 -50.56
CA GLU A 258 -26.10 -5.88 -50.74
C GLU A 258 -24.97 -4.94 -50.25
N ARG A 259 -24.51 -4.10 -51.20
CA ARG A 259 -24.14 -2.67 -51.08
C ARG A 259 -22.91 -2.26 -50.27
N GLU A 260 -21.81 -2.24 -51.01
CA GLU A 260 -20.74 -1.25 -50.91
C GLU A 260 -21.30 0.18 -50.86
N SER A 261 -21.13 0.83 -49.71
CA SER A 261 -21.49 2.23 -49.45
C SER A 261 -20.20 3.03 -49.26
N ARG A 262 -19.85 3.83 -50.27
CA ARG A 262 -18.78 4.85 -50.18
C ARG A 262 -19.10 5.85 -49.07
N PRO A 263 -18.15 6.16 -48.17
CA PRO A 263 -18.23 7.34 -47.32
C PRO A 263 -17.98 8.63 -48.13
N PRO A 264 -18.66 9.74 -47.81
CA PRO A 264 -18.39 11.04 -48.41
C PRO A 264 -17.05 11.60 -47.94
N GLU A 265 -16.31 12.14 -48.91
CA GLU A 265 -15.05 12.84 -48.78
C GLU A 265 -15.29 14.18 -48.05
N ILE A 266 -14.84 14.27 -46.80
CA ILE A 266 -14.85 15.51 -46.01
C ILE A 266 -13.58 16.30 -46.38
N PRO A 267 -13.68 17.57 -46.80
CA PRO A 267 -12.52 18.39 -47.13
C PRO A 267 -11.69 18.67 -45.86
N ALA A 268 -10.41 18.35 -45.94
CA ALA A 268 -9.43 18.59 -44.89
C ALA A 268 -9.33 20.09 -44.54
N PRO A 269 -9.39 20.48 -43.26
CA PRO A 269 -9.05 21.84 -42.84
C PRO A 269 -7.54 22.06 -43.00
N ALA A 270 -7.19 23.25 -43.52
CA ALA A 270 -5.81 23.68 -43.70
C ALA A 270 -5.03 23.63 -42.37
N PRO A 271 -3.77 23.16 -42.36
CA PRO A 271 -2.93 23.22 -41.17
C PRO A 271 -2.57 24.68 -40.89
N SER A 272 -3.17 25.24 -39.84
CA SER A 272 -2.68 26.45 -39.21
C SER A 272 -1.22 26.22 -38.83
N SER A 273 -0.34 27.04 -39.40
CA SER A 273 1.10 27.06 -39.13
C SER A 273 1.35 27.64 -37.74
N ASP A 274 0.98 26.89 -36.70
CA ASP A 274 1.50 27.14 -35.36
C ASP A 274 2.93 26.63 -35.31
N SER A 275 3.81 27.53 -34.92
CA SER A 275 5.26 27.36 -34.87
C SER A 275 5.63 26.11 -34.09
N GLN A 276 5.91 25.01 -34.80
CA GLN A 276 6.51 23.82 -34.22
C GLN A 276 7.94 24.18 -33.80
N LEU A 277 8.08 24.62 -32.55
CA LEU A 277 9.37 24.65 -31.86
C LEU A 277 10.00 23.27 -32.01
N SER A 278 11.27 23.23 -32.38
CA SER A 278 11.96 21.94 -32.48
C SER A 278 11.94 21.26 -31.10
N PRO A 279 11.87 19.93 -31.02
CA PRO A 279 11.90 19.21 -29.74
C PRO A 279 13.11 19.61 -28.87
N GLN A 280 14.22 19.98 -29.50
CA GLN A 280 15.45 20.41 -28.85
C GLN A 280 15.31 21.81 -28.22
N ASP A 281 14.61 22.74 -28.88
CA ASP A 281 14.31 24.07 -28.33
C ASP A 281 13.33 23.98 -27.15
N ALA A 282 12.35 23.08 -27.23
CA ALA A 282 11.40 22.83 -26.15
C ALA A 282 12.09 22.26 -24.91
N GLU A 283 13.02 21.31 -25.09
CA GLU A 283 13.82 20.76 -24.00
C GLU A 283 14.72 21.82 -23.36
N ALA A 284 15.41 22.63 -24.16
CA ALA A 284 16.27 23.71 -23.65
C ALA A 284 15.47 24.74 -22.85
N MET A 285 14.25 25.08 -23.30
CA MET A 285 13.36 25.98 -22.60
C MET A 285 12.87 25.40 -21.27
N ALA A 286 12.45 24.12 -21.26
CA ALA A 286 12.03 23.42 -20.05
C ALA A 286 13.16 23.33 -19.02
N ARG A 287 14.37 22.98 -19.48
CA ARG A 287 15.58 22.93 -18.65
C ARG A 287 15.91 24.29 -18.05
N GLY A 288 15.86 25.36 -18.86
CA GLY A 288 16.11 26.72 -18.39
C GLY A 288 15.11 27.18 -17.33
N LYS A 289 13.82 26.85 -17.51
CA LYS A 289 12.77 27.14 -16.53
C LYS A 289 13.01 26.41 -15.20
N ALA A 290 13.30 25.11 -15.24
CA ALA A 290 13.56 24.30 -14.05
C ALA A 290 14.76 24.84 -13.25
N LEU A 291 15.85 25.22 -13.94
CA LEU A 291 17.02 25.81 -13.30
C LEU A 291 16.71 27.16 -12.64
N SER A 292 15.93 28.03 -13.29
CA SER A 292 15.50 29.31 -12.72
C SER A 292 14.67 29.09 -11.44
N SER A 293 13.70 28.16 -11.50
CA SER A 293 12.83 27.82 -10.38
C SER A 293 13.62 27.23 -9.19
N LEU A 294 14.54 26.31 -9.46
CA LEU A 294 15.45 25.75 -8.44
C LEU A 294 16.38 26.81 -7.84
N ALA A 295 16.87 27.76 -8.64
CA ALA A 295 17.67 28.88 -8.16
C ALA A 295 16.86 29.82 -7.24
N GLU A 296 15.62 30.14 -7.62
CA GLU A 296 14.70 30.95 -6.81
C GLU A 296 14.36 30.28 -5.46
N MET A 297 14.28 28.95 -5.43
CA MET A 297 14.09 28.18 -4.21
C MET A 297 15.37 28.04 -3.35
N GLY A 298 16.54 28.47 -3.87
CA GLY A 298 17.83 28.21 -3.24
C GLY A 298 18.14 26.72 -3.14
N ARG A 299 17.77 25.96 -4.19
CA ARG A 299 17.94 24.50 -4.34
C ARG A 299 18.64 24.13 -5.66
N LEU A 300 19.39 25.06 -6.26
CA LEU A 300 20.12 24.81 -7.50
C LEU A 300 21.30 23.84 -7.24
N PRO A 301 21.33 22.65 -7.90
CA PRO A 301 22.46 21.72 -7.83
C PRO A 301 23.80 22.39 -8.17
N ALA A 302 24.90 21.92 -7.58
CA ALA A 302 26.23 22.48 -7.83
C ALA A 302 26.69 22.27 -9.28
N ARG A 303 26.26 21.18 -9.92
CA ARG A 303 26.60 20.79 -11.30
C ARG A 303 25.33 20.51 -12.11
N PRO A 304 24.52 21.53 -12.41
CA PRO A 304 23.24 21.34 -13.08
C PRO A 304 23.40 20.78 -14.49
N GLU A 305 24.54 20.97 -15.16
CA GLU A 305 24.88 20.42 -16.47
C GLU A 305 24.98 18.88 -16.51
N GLU A 306 25.34 18.23 -15.41
CA GLU A 306 25.48 16.76 -15.35
C GLU A 306 24.12 16.05 -15.22
N LEU A 307 23.07 16.78 -14.83
CA LEU A 307 21.73 16.24 -14.63
C LEU A 307 20.92 16.25 -15.93
N SER A 308 20.15 15.20 -16.16
CA SER A 308 19.22 15.14 -17.29
C SER A 308 18.05 16.11 -17.10
N THR A 309 17.41 16.55 -18.19
CA THR A 309 16.26 17.46 -18.11
C THR A 309 15.09 16.88 -17.28
N PRO A 310 14.74 15.57 -17.40
CA PRO A 310 13.74 14.95 -16.51
C PRO A 310 14.13 14.98 -15.03
N LEU A 311 15.41 14.82 -14.69
CA LEU A 311 15.90 14.91 -13.31
C LEU A 311 15.69 16.30 -12.72
N LEU A 312 15.99 17.34 -13.49
CA LEU A 312 15.81 18.73 -13.07
C LEU A 312 14.32 19.09 -12.85
N LEU A 313 13.43 18.62 -13.73
CA LEU A 313 11.99 18.84 -13.60
C LEU A 313 11.40 18.07 -12.40
N GLY A 314 11.87 16.83 -12.17
CA GLY A 314 11.49 16.06 -10.98
C GLY A 314 11.97 16.72 -9.69
N LEU A 315 13.23 17.21 -9.67
CA LEU A 315 13.78 17.97 -8.54
C LEU A 315 13.01 19.27 -8.27
N GLU A 316 12.66 20.02 -9.32
CA GLU A 316 11.86 21.24 -9.20
C GLU A 316 10.51 20.94 -8.52
N THR A 317 9.79 19.95 -9.04
CA THR A 317 8.46 19.56 -8.55
C THR A 317 8.54 19.07 -7.10
N MET A 318 9.47 18.16 -6.81
CA MET A 318 9.70 17.63 -5.47
C MET A 318 10.07 18.73 -4.46
N CYS A 319 10.98 19.65 -4.81
CA CYS A 319 11.37 20.76 -3.93
C CYS A 319 10.22 21.74 -3.68
N ALA A 320 9.37 21.99 -4.69
CA ALA A 320 8.20 22.84 -4.54
C ALA A 320 7.19 22.24 -3.54
N GLU A 321 6.93 20.93 -3.64
CA GLU A 321 6.03 20.22 -2.73
C GLU A 321 6.58 20.15 -1.31
N LEU A 322 7.86 19.79 -1.13
CA LEU A 322 8.52 19.67 0.19
C LEU A 322 8.39 20.92 1.06
N ARG A 323 8.34 22.12 0.43
CA ARG A 323 8.15 23.40 1.14
C ARG A 323 6.77 23.57 1.75
N THR A 324 5.76 22.87 1.24
CA THR A 324 4.37 22.96 1.69
C THR A 324 4.03 21.92 2.76
N LEU A 325 4.82 20.85 2.85
CA LEU A 325 4.59 19.74 3.76
C LEU A 325 5.13 20.06 5.16
N ASN A 326 4.41 19.61 6.18
CA ASN A 326 4.69 19.97 7.58
C ASN A 326 5.26 18.81 8.38
N THR A 327 4.92 17.57 8.02
CA THR A 327 5.37 16.36 8.71
C THR A 327 6.56 15.71 8.02
N ASP A 328 7.30 14.86 8.73
CA ASP A 328 8.45 14.17 8.15
C ASP A 328 7.98 13.01 7.27
N GLU A 329 6.90 12.33 7.68
CA GLU A 329 6.28 11.23 6.94
C GLU A 329 5.73 11.67 5.57
N GLU A 330 5.09 12.83 5.49
CA GLU A 330 4.64 13.39 4.20
C GLU A 330 5.82 13.71 3.28
N ARG A 331 6.93 14.25 3.84
CA ARG A 331 8.13 14.57 3.06
C ARG A 331 8.80 13.30 2.53
N GLU A 332 8.88 12.25 3.34
CA GLU A 332 9.41 10.95 2.90
C GLU A 332 8.57 10.35 1.76
N SER A 333 7.24 10.40 1.87
CA SER A 333 6.35 9.92 0.80
C SER A 333 6.54 10.74 -0.48
N CYS A 334 6.53 12.07 -0.38
CA CYS A 334 6.75 12.98 -1.52
C CYS A 334 8.08 12.68 -2.24
N ILE A 335 9.17 12.47 -1.48
CA ILE A 335 10.47 12.13 -2.06
C ILE A 335 10.43 10.79 -2.81
N ARG A 336 9.78 9.77 -2.25
CA ARG A 336 9.68 8.44 -2.89
C ARG A 336 8.82 8.46 -4.15
N ASP A 337 7.77 9.27 -4.15
CA ASP A 337 6.81 9.36 -5.26
C ASP A 337 7.30 10.29 -6.40
N ALA A 338 8.31 11.12 -6.15
CA ALA A 338 8.81 12.12 -7.10
C ALA A 338 9.47 11.53 -8.35
N PHE A 339 9.98 10.29 -8.29
CA PHE A 339 10.67 9.66 -9.42
C PHE A 339 10.23 8.22 -9.64
N PRO A 340 9.97 7.79 -10.90
CA PRO A 340 9.53 6.44 -11.21
C PRO A 340 10.64 5.38 -11.09
N ASN A 341 11.90 5.79 -10.94
CA ASN A 341 13.06 4.90 -10.91
C ASN A 341 13.97 5.27 -9.73
N GLU A 342 14.27 4.29 -8.87
CA GLU A 342 15.13 4.45 -7.70
C GLU A 342 16.52 4.99 -8.05
N ALA A 343 17.10 4.62 -9.20
CA ALA A 343 18.41 5.12 -9.63
C ALA A 343 18.38 6.63 -9.96
N LEU A 344 17.27 7.11 -10.54
CA LEU A 344 17.09 8.55 -10.77
C LEU A 344 16.84 9.28 -9.45
N LEU A 345 16.05 8.69 -8.55
CA LEU A 345 15.83 9.24 -7.22
C LEU A 345 17.14 9.36 -6.44
N GLU A 346 17.98 8.33 -6.44
CA GLU A 346 19.30 8.34 -5.79
C GLU A 346 20.18 9.46 -6.37
N GLN A 347 20.27 9.57 -7.69
CA GLN A 347 21.04 10.63 -8.35
C GLN A 347 20.50 12.04 -8.00
N ALA A 348 19.18 12.20 -7.93
CA ALA A 348 18.52 13.44 -7.54
C ALA A 348 18.84 13.81 -6.07
N LEU A 349 18.77 12.83 -5.16
CA LEU A 349 19.02 13.04 -3.73
C LEU A 349 20.48 13.34 -3.42
N ILE A 350 21.43 12.73 -4.14
CA ILE A 350 22.85 13.06 -4.01
C ILE A 350 23.08 14.53 -4.42
N ALA A 351 22.52 14.94 -5.57
CA ALA A 351 22.63 16.31 -6.05
C ALA A 351 21.97 17.31 -5.09
N LEU A 352 20.83 16.96 -4.48
CA LEU A 352 20.14 17.81 -3.52
C LEU A 352 20.86 17.89 -2.17
N ALA A 353 21.41 16.78 -1.67
CA ALA A 353 22.12 16.73 -0.40
C ALA A 353 23.36 17.64 -0.39
N GLU A 354 24.09 17.71 -1.52
CA GLU A 354 25.23 18.63 -1.68
C GLU A 354 24.80 20.11 -1.58
N VAL A 355 23.61 20.46 -2.10
CA VAL A 355 23.07 21.83 -2.00
C VAL A 355 22.61 22.17 -0.58
N LEU A 356 22.07 21.17 0.12
CA LEU A 356 21.58 21.33 1.49
C LEU A 356 22.73 21.51 2.47
N ASP A 357 23.77 20.67 2.37
CA ASP A 357 25.01 20.76 3.13
C ASP A 357 26.24 20.64 2.20
N PRO A 358 26.88 21.77 1.84
CA PRO A 358 28.08 21.79 0.99
C PRO A 358 29.30 21.06 1.56
N ARG A 359 29.24 20.53 2.79
CA ARG A 359 30.30 19.72 3.40
C ARG A 359 30.19 18.24 3.04
N LEU A 360 29.05 17.82 2.49
CA LEU A 360 28.84 16.45 2.04
C LEU A 360 29.54 16.24 0.70
N ASP A 361 30.31 15.16 0.62
CA ASP A 361 31.05 14.77 -0.57
C ASP A 361 30.22 13.77 -1.38
N GLN A 362 30.00 14.04 -2.68
CA GLN A 362 29.20 13.18 -3.55
C GLN A 362 29.73 11.74 -3.59
N GLU A 363 31.05 11.56 -3.55
CA GLU A 363 31.67 10.22 -3.58
C GLU A 363 31.35 9.40 -2.32
N LYS A 364 31.14 10.06 -1.18
CA LYS A 364 30.75 9.40 0.07
C LYS A 364 29.26 9.12 0.13
N LEU A 365 28.46 9.97 -0.52
CA LEU A 365 27.02 9.80 -0.60
C LEU A 365 26.67 8.62 -1.53
N ALA A 366 27.42 8.44 -2.61
CA ALA A 366 27.32 7.29 -3.49
C ALA A 366 27.57 5.98 -2.69
N GLY A 367 26.52 5.20 -2.45
CA GLY A 367 26.58 3.95 -1.68
C GLY A 367 26.11 4.03 -0.22
N THR A 368 25.63 5.19 0.24
CA THR A 368 24.98 5.31 1.57
C THR A 368 23.63 4.57 1.61
N GLY A 369 23.08 4.25 0.43
CA GLY A 369 21.76 3.65 0.26
C GLY A 369 20.66 4.71 0.25
N LEU A 370 19.60 4.40 -0.50
CA LEU A 370 18.50 5.33 -0.77
C LEU A 370 17.82 5.85 0.51
N GLU A 371 17.53 4.97 1.47
CA GLU A 371 16.87 5.34 2.72
C GLU A 371 17.68 6.35 3.55
N ALA A 372 19.00 6.20 3.59
CA ALA A 372 19.86 7.14 4.30
C ALA A 372 19.87 8.52 3.61
N LEU A 373 19.86 8.55 2.28
CA LEU A 373 19.77 9.80 1.51
C LEU A 373 18.44 10.51 1.75
N ILE A 374 17.33 9.78 1.79
CA ILE A 374 16.01 10.34 2.13
C ILE A 374 16.04 10.98 3.52
N GLN A 375 16.57 10.27 4.52
CA GLN A 375 16.67 10.77 5.89
C GLN A 375 17.55 12.03 5.99
N ILE A 376 18.67 12.08 5.26
CA ILE A 376 19.54 13.27 5.20
C ILE A 376 18.77 14.47 4.63
N VAL A 377 18.05 14.30 3.53
CA VAL A 377 17.28 15.38 2.89
C VAL A 377 16.15 15.85 3.79
N VAL A 378 15.35 14.94 4.38
CA VAL A 378 14.26 15.30 5.29
C VAL A 378 14.79 16.04 6.53
N PHE A 379 15.90 15.58 7.09
CA PHE A 379 16.54 16.22 8.24
C PHE A 379 16.99 17.65 7.93
N GLU A 380 17.67 17.85 6.79
CA GLU A 380 18.16 19.18 6.40
C GLU A 380 17.03 20.14 5.99
N GLU A 381 15.97 19.65 5.34
CA GLU A 381 14.77 20.45 5.07
C GLU A 381 14.10 20.92 6.37
N LYS A 382 13.96 20.04 7.36
CA LYS A 382 13.44 20.39 8.68
C LYS A 382 14.32 21.41 9.40
N ARG A 383 15.64 21.26 9.30
CA ARG A 383 16.61 22.21 9.86
C ARG A 383 16.48 23.60 9.21
N ARG A 384 16.27 23.66 7.89
CA ARG A 384 16.05 24.92 7.16
C ARG A 384 14.71 25.56 7.49
N ALA A 385 13.64 24.79 7.57
CA ALA A 385 12.32 25.28 7.98
C ALA A 385 12.34 25.94 9.37
N ARG A 386 13.17 25.42 10.30
CA ARG A 386 13.39 26.04 11.62
C ARG A 386 14.28 27.27 11.61
N SER A 387 15.20 27.35 10.63
CA SER A 387 16.18 28.43 10.54
C SER A 387 15.65 29.64 9.77
N GLN A 388 14.63 29.47 8.93
CA GLN A 388 13.94 30.60 8.34
C GLN A 388 13.11 31.29 9.42
N PRO A 389 13.43 32.56 9.76
CA PRO A 389 12.61 33.31 10.70
C PRO A 389 11.20 33.39 10.12
N SER A 390 10.21 32.93 10.89
CA SER A 390 8.83 33.05 10.48
C SER A 390 8.52 34.53 10.22
N LEU A 391 7.84 34.84 9.12
CA LEU A 391 7.36 36.20 8.87
C LEU A 391 6.51 36.73 10.05
N ALA A 392 5.86 35.83 10.79
CA ALA A 392 5.15 36.15 12.03
C ALA A 392 6.09 36.62 13.17
N ASP A 393 7.32 36.10 13.25
CA ASP A 393 8.32 36.54 14.23
C ASP A 393 8.93 37.90 13.84
N LEU A 394 9.00 38.19 12.54
CA LEU A 394 9.43 39.51 12.05
C LEU A 394 8.35 40.58 12.22
N GLU A 395 7.06 40.25 12.05
CA GLU A 395 5.96 41.17 12.35
C GLU A 395 5.84 41.47 13.85
N ALA A 396 6.15 40.50 14.72
CA ALA A 396 6.21 40.74 16.17
C ALA A 396 7.37 41.66 16.60
N SER A 397 8.41 41.83 15.75
CA SER A 397 9.60 42.61 16.06
C SER A 397 9.57 44.07 15.55
N VAL A 398 8.52 44.50 14.82
CA VAL A 398 8.37 45.89 14.32
C VAL A 398 7.56 46.79 15.29
N GLY A 399 7.19 46.28 16.47
CA GLY A 399 6.74 47.11 17.58
C GLY A 399 7.90 47.95 18.13
N GLY A 400 7.92 49.24 17.80
CA GLY A 400 8.95 50.21 18.20
C GLY A 400 9.21 50.30 19.72
N PRO A 401 10.27 51.03 20.13
CA PRO A 401 10.69 51.11 21.53
C PRO A 401 9.67 51.88 22.35
N GLU A 402 8.67 51.18 22.89
CA GLU A 402 7.77 51.74 23.88
C GLU A 402 8.56 51.86 25.18
N ILE A 403 8.97 53.11 25.49
CA ILE A 403 9.51 53.52 26.79
C ILE A 403 8.44 53.22 27.85
N ARG A 404 8.45 52.00 28.39
CA ARG A 404 7.63 51.64 29.54
C ARG A 404 8.43 51.85 30.81
N ASN A 405 7.95 52.82 31.57
CA ASN A 405 8.36 53.15 32.92
C ASN A 405 8.63 51.91 33.77
N LEU A 406 9.81 51.90 34.38
CA LEU A 406 10.26 51.00 35.44
C LEU A 406 9.24 51.00 36.59
N VAL A 407 8.39 49.98 36.63
CA VAL A 407 7.72 49.54 37.85
C VAL A 407 8.51 48.34 38.38
N PRO A 408 9.05 48.39 39.61
CA PRO A 408 9.80 47.27 40.17
C PRO A 408 8.88 46.04 40.37
N PRO A 409 9.42 44.83 40.19
CA PRO A 409 8.65 43.60 40.28
C PRO A 409 8.14 43.36 41.71
N PRO A 410 6.92 42.85 41.89
CA PRO A 410 6.43 42.41 43.19
C PRO A 410 7.21 41.16 43.67
N PRO A 411 7.35 40.98 45.00
CA PRO A 411 8.02 39.82 45.57
C PRO A 411 7.27 38.51 45.23
N PRO A 412 7.99 37.38 45.17
CA PRO A 412 7.42 36.10 44.75
C PRO A 412 6.33 35.62 45.70
N SER A 413 5.11 35.46 45.17
CA SER A 413 4.02 34.74 45.83
C SER A 413 4.43 33.29 46.08
N ALA A 414 4.44 32.91 47.36
CA ALA A 414 4.58 31.53 47.80
C ALA A 414 3.46 30.67 47.20
N GLY A 415 3.83 29.79 46.27
CA GLY A 415 2.93 28.79 45.71
C GLY A 415 2.49 27.74 46.75
N PRO A 416 1.33 27.10 46.55
CA PRO A 416 0.76 26.14 47.48
C PRO A 416 1.61 24.88 47.55
N ARG A 417 1.94 24.48 48.77
CA ARG A 417 2.64 23.24 49.10
C ARG A 417 1.83 22.05 48.59
N SER A 418 2.40 21.33 47.63
CA SER A 418 1.92 20.01 47.21
C SER A 418 2.06 19.05 48.39
N ALA A 419 0.93 18.58 48.92
CA ALA A 419 0.86 17.60 50.00
C ALA A 419 1.21 16.22 49.45
N ALA A 420 2.43 15.76 49.75
CA ALA A 420 2.80 14.36 49.57
C ALA A 420 2.01 13.47 50.56
N PRO A 421 1.46 12.32 50.13
CA PRO A 421 0.81 11.38 51.03
C PRO A 421 1.83 10.74 51.98
N PRO A 422 1.47 10.48 53.25
CA PRO A 422 2.37 9.91 54.24
C PRO A 422 2.69 8.44 53.94
N PRO A 423 3.89 7.94 54.35
CA PRO A 423 4.28 6.55 54.18
C PRO A 423 3.42 5.61 55.06
N PRO A 424 3.16 4.38 54.60
CA PRO A 424 2.37 3.41 55.37
C PRO A 424 3.14 2.93 56.61
N LEU A 425 2.43 2.88 57.74
CA LEU A 425 2.93 2.39 59.03
C LEU A 425 3.22 0.88 58.99
N PRO A 426 4.22 0.40 59.75
CA PRO A 426 4.54 -1.02 59.85
C PRO A 426 3.41 -1.81 60.53
N SER A 427 2.93 -2.85 59.85
CA SER A 427 1.93 -3.78 60.38
C SER A 427 2.48 -4.53 61.59
N LEU A 428 1.91 -4.28 62.77
CA LEU A 428 2.13 -5.08 63.98
C LEU A 428 1.58 -6.50 63.78
N SER A 429 2.50 -7.45 63.60
CA SER A 429 2.23 -8.89 63.71
C SER A 429 1.68 -9.22 65.09
N ARG A 430 0.36 -9.38 65.20
CA ARG A 430 -0.29 -9.98 66.36
C ARG A 430 -0.22 -11.50 66.21
N GLY A 431 0.76 -12.09 66.89
CA GLY A 431 0.81 -13.53 67.10
C GLY A 431 -0.44 -13.99 67.86
N ASN A 432 -1.13 -14.98 67.30
CA ASN A 432 -2.15 -15.73 68.02
C ASN A 432 -1.60 -17.14 68.26
N LYS A 433 -1.03 -17.32 69.45
CA LYS A 433 -0.85 -18.63 70.09
C LYS A 433 -2.10 -18.91 70.90
N LYS A 434 -2.72 -20.08 70.67
CA LYS A 434 -3.51 -20.95 71.57
C LYS A 434 -4.46 -21.77 70.69
N LYS A 435 -4.68 -23.06 70.91
CA LYS A 435 -4.21 -24.00 71.93
C LYS A 435 -4.47 -25.40 71.38
#